data_AF-A0A6B3EDP9-F1
#
_entry.id   AF-A0A6B3EDP9-F1
#
_cell.length_a   1.000
_cell.length_b   1.000
_cell.length_c   1.000
_cell.angle_alpha   90.00
_cell.angle_beta   90.00
_cell.angle_gamma   90.00
#
_symmetry.space_group_name_H-M   'P 1'
#
loop_
_entity.id
_entity.type
_entity.pdbx_description
1 polymer ?
#
loop_
_entity_poly.entity_id
_entity_poly.type
_entity_poly.pdbx_seq_one_letter_code
_entity_poly.pdbx_strand_id
1 'polypeptide(L)'
;DGGKLLKGEIPLTEQRPTPTVLGGGGDPELPTGDLALRRIATASGQTQGYAPGNAVDGDARSYWESPNNSFPQWIQVDLGTSRPVRRLVLSLPPDAAWAKRTQTVEVLGSADGSAFTSLSAPAGRVFDPAKDAN
;
A
#
# COMPACT_ATOMS: atom_id res chain seq x y z
N ASP A 1 -20.41 -10.10 -63.19
CA ASP A 1 -20.57 -8.67 -62.89
C ASP A 1 -19.39 -8.17 -62.08
N GLY A 2 -18.77 -7.10 -62.56
CA GLY A 2 -17.44 -6.65 -62.12
C GLY A 2 -17.41 -5.93 -60.77
N GLY A 3 -16.18 -5.76 -60.28
CA GLY A 3 -15.82 -4.87 -59.15
C GLY A 3 -15.02 -5.58 -58.07
N LYS A 4 -13.70 -5.75 -58.25
CA LYS A 4 -12.61 -4.92 -57.66
C LYS A 4 -12.45 -5.09 -56.12
N LEU A 5 -11.37 -5.77 -55.66
CA LEU A 5 -10.09 -5.18 -55.16
C LEU A 5 -10.23 -4.66 -53.69
N LEU A 6 -9.44 -4.94 -52.63
CA LEU A 6 -8.06 -5.37 -52.34
C LEU A 6 -8.02 -5.91 -50.87
N LYS A 7 -7.21 -6.91 -50.50
CA LYS A 7 -5.87 -6.82 -49.85
C LYS A 7 -5.78 -5.86 -48.63
N GLY A 8 -5.57 -6.40 -47.43
CA GLY A 8 -5.17 -5.66 -46.22
C GLY A 8 -5.69 -6.35 -44.95
N GLU A 9 -4.83 -7.02 -44.18
CA GLU A 9 -4.36 -6.54 -42.85
C GLU A 9 -5.31 -6.94 -41.70
N ILE A 10 -4.79 -7.72 -40.74
CA ILE A 10 -5.42 -7.90 -39.44
C ILE A 10 -4.99 -6.72 -38.56
N PRO A 11 -5.93 -6.00 -37.95
CA PRO A 11 -5.73 -5.51 -36.59
C PRO A 11 -6.86 -5.95 -35.65
N LEU A 12 -6.46 -6.54 -34.52
CA LEU A 12 -7.23 -6.52 -33.27
C LEU A 12 -7.42 -5.06 -32.85
N THR A 13 -8.67 -4.61 -32.63
CA THR A 13 -9.11 -3.48 -31.76
C THR A 13 -10.54 -3.03 -32.18
N GLU A 14 -11.49 -2.53 -31.37
CA GLU A 14 -11.63 -2.16 -29.96
C GLU A 14 -13.13 -2.23 -29.53
N GLN A 15 -13.35 -2.10 -28.21
CA GLN A 15 -14.53 -1.54 -27.54
C GLN A 15 -15.63 -2.50 -27.06
N ARG A 16 -15.42 -2.99 -25.83
CA ARG A 16 -16.52 -3.22 -24.90
C ARG A 16 -17.10 -1.83 -24.54
N PRO A 17 -18.39 -1.57 -24.70
CA PRO A 17 -18.97 -0.29 -24.34
C PRO A 17 -18.92 -0.13 -22.81
N THR A 18 -18.01 0.71 -22.33
CA THR A 18 -18.06 1.23 -20.97
C THR A 18 -19.23 2.22 -20.90
N PRO A 19 -20.20 2.07 -19.98
CA PRO A 19 -21.22 3.08 -19.80
C PRO A 19 -20.56 4.40 -19.37
N THR A 20 -20.85 5.48 -20.09
CA THR A 20 -20.49 6.84 -19.70
C THR A 20 -21.28 7.22 -18.46
N VAL A 21 -20.63 7.28 -17.29
CA VAL A 21 -21.18 8.02 -16.15
C VAL A 21 -20.63 9.44 -16.22
N LEU A 22 -21.49 10.36 -16.68
CA LEU A 22 -21.29 11.80 -16.57
C LEU A 22 -21.42 12.19 -15.09
N GLY A 23 -20.32 12.57 -14.43
CA GLY A 23 -20.39 13.18 -13.10
C GLY A 23 -19.08 13.24 -12.32
N GLY A 24 -18.33 14.33 -12.49
CA GLY A 24 -17.31 14.79 -11.53
C GLY A 24 -15.93 14.15 -11.66
N GLY A 25 -14.92 14.95 -12.03
CA GLY A 25 -13.57 14.50 -12.34
C GLY A 25 -12.89 13.68 -11.23
N GLY A 26 -12.51 12.47 -11.61
CA GLY A 26 -11.59 11.60 -10.90
C GLY A 26 -11.24 10.47 -11.86
N ASP A 27 -9.96 10.26 -12.12
CA ASP A 27 -9.51 9.15 -12.97
C ASP A 27 -10.18 7.84 -12.53
N PRO A 28 -10.79 7.07 -13.45
CA PRO A 28 -11.31 5.77 -13.10
C PRO A 28 -10.14 4.84 -12.81
N GLU A 29 -10.25 4.03 -11.75
CA GLU A 29 -9.42 2.85 -11.49
C GLU A 29 -8.13 3.03 -10.66
N LEU A 30 -8.18 3.85 -9.61
CA LEU A 30 -7.34 3.59 -8.43
C LEU A 30 -8.22 3.31 -7.22
N PRO A 31 -7.97 2.24 -6.46
CA PRO A 31 -8.78 1.95 -5.29
C PRO A 31 -8.69 3.11 -4.30
N THR A 32 -9.86 3.59 -3.87
CA THR A 32 -10.00 4.62 -2.84
C THR A 32 -10.10 3.95 -1.46
N GLY A 33 -9.49 4.56 -0.44
CA GLY A 33 -9.46 4.03 0.92
C GLY A 33 -8.14 3.36 1.31
N ASP A 34 -8.09 2.86 2.55
CA ASP A 34 -6.95 2.12 3.09
C ASP A 34 -7.00 0.66 2.64
N LEU A 35 -6.03 0.26 1.82
CA LEU A 35 -5.91 -1.11 1.30
C LEU A 35 -5.47 -2.11 2.39
N ALA A 36 -4.78 -1.62 3.42
CA ALA A 36 -4.24 -2.42 4.50
C ALA A 36 -5.25 -2.69 5.61
N LEU A 37 -6.31 -1.87 5.72
CA LEU A 37 -7.31 -1.99 6.78
C LEU A 37 -7.87 -3.41 6.92
N ARG A 38 -7.70 -3.98 8.11
CA ARG A 38 -8.11 -5.33 8.55
C ARG A 38 -7.56 -6.45 7.66
N ARG A 39 -6.42 -6.23 7.02
CA ARG A 39 -5.68 -7.27 6.31
C ARG A 39 -4.82 -8.09 7.25
N ILE A 40 -4.37 -9.24 6.74
CA ILE A 40 -3.43 -10.09 7.48
C ILE A 40 -2.08 -9.38 7.50
N ALA A 41 -1.55 -9.16 8.70
CA ALA A 41 -0.23 -8.59 8.91
C ALA A 41 0.68 -9.60 9.62
N THR A 42 1.89 -9.75 9.11
CA THR A 42 2.96 -10.58 9.69
C THR A 42 4.19 -9.70 9.95
N ALA A 43 5.08 -10.11 10.84
CA ALA A 43 6.28 -9.36 11.18
C ALA A 43 7.45 -10.28 11.50
N SER A 44 8.68 -9.75 11.49
CA SER A 44 9.89 -10.44 11.98
C SER A 44 9.80 -10.84 13.44
N GLY A 45 8.95 -10.15 14.20
CA GLY A 45 8.66 -10.42 15.60
C GLY A 45 7.80 -9.32 16.19
N GLN A 46 7.53 -9.43 17.50
CA GLN A 46 6.87 -8.40 18.27
C GLN A 46 7.42 -8.38 19.70
N THR A 47 7.23 -7.27 20.40
CA THR A 47 7.37 -7.21 21.86
C THR A 47 6.00 -7.18 22.52
N GLN A 48 5.87 -7.87 23.65
CA GLN A 48 4.64 -7.94 24.44
C GLN A 48 3.41 -8.30 23.57
N GLY A 49 2.28 -7.60 23.79
CA GLY A 49 1.02 -7.76 23.06
C GLY A 49 0.87 -6.84 21.84
N TYR A 50 1.93 -6.17 21.39
CA TYR A 50 1.88 -5.21 20.27
C TYR A 50 2.00 -5.93 18.92
N ALA A 51 0.97 -6.71 18.59
CA ALA A 51 0.94 -7.61 17.45
C ALA A 51 0.87 -6.86 16.10
N PRO A 52 1.37 -7.46 15.00
CA PRO A 52 1.36 -6.82 13.67
C PRO A 52 -0.04 -6.42 13.20
N GLY A 53 -1.09 -7.16 13.60
CA GLY A 53 -2.49 -6.83 13.26
C GLY A 53 -2.95 -5.47 13.79
N ASN A 54 -2.35 -4.97 14.87
CA ASN A 54 -2.69 -3.65 15.43
C ASN A 54 -2.33 -2.51 14.47
N ALA A 55 -1.31 -2.68 13.60
CA ALA A 55 -0.92 -1.64 12.65
C ALA A 55 -1.97 -1.39 11.55
N VAL A 56 -2.98 -2.25 11.44
CA VAL A 56 -3.97 -2.23 10.36
C VAL A 56 -5.41 -2.39 10.85
N ASP A 57 -5.68 -2.27 12.15
CA ASP A 57 -7.03 -2.51 12.70
C ASP A 57 -7.98 -1.30 12.59
N GLY A 58 -7.44 -0.12 12.27
CA GLY A 58 -8.15 1.14 12.15
C GLY A 58 -8.24 1.95 13.45
N ASP A 59 -7.58 1.53 14.53
CA ASP A 59 -7.45 2.29 15.78
C ASP A 59 -6.07 2.97 15.84
N ALA A 60 -6.05 4.30 15.78
CA ALA A 60 -4.81 5.08 15.87
C ALA A 60 -4.09 4.96 17.23
N ARG A 61 -4.71 4.34 18.25
CA ARG A 61 -4.09 4.11 19.56
C ARG A 61 -3.49 2.71 19.72
N SER A 62 -3.82 1.76 18.85
CA SER A 62 -3.16 0.46 18.80
C SER A 62 -1.96 0.53 17.85
N TYR A 63 -0.97 -0.32 18.08
CA TYR A 63 0.25 -0.33 17.28
C TYR A 63 0.96 -1.68 17.32
N TRP A 64 1.77 -1.92 16.31
CA TRP A 64 2.80 -2.96 16.32
C TRP A 64 4.10 -2.40 16.89
N GLU A 65 4.80 -3.20 17.69
CA GLU A 65 6.13 -2.87 18.18
C GLU A 65 7.05 -4.07 18.02
N SER A 66 8.20 -3.86 17.39
CA SER A 66 9.19 -4.90 17.15
C SER A 66 9.90 -5.32 18.45
N PRO A 67 10.63 -6.46 18.46
CA PRO A 67 11.59 -6.75 19.51
C PRO A 67 12.62 -5.62 19.65
N ASN A 68 12.94 -5.26 20.90
CA ASN A 68 13.88 -4.20 21.21
C ASN A 68 15.33 -4.60 20.86
N ASN A 69 16.12 -3.64 20.38
CA ASN A 69 17.56 -3.79 20.09
C ASN A 69 17.92 -4.91 19.11
N SER A 70 16.97 -5.39 18.33
CA SER A 70 17.19 -6.33 17.24
C SER A 70 16.77 -5.63 15.96
N PHE A 71 17.71 -5.24 15.10
CA PHE A 71 17.42 -4.57 13.84
C PHE A 71 18.26 -5.21 12.71
N PRO A 72 17.75 -5.26 11.46
CA PRO A 72 16.48 -4.70 11.00
C PRO A 72 15.25 -5.50 11.44
N GLN A 73 14.08 -4.85 11.44
CA GLN A 73 12.78 -5.46 11.72
C GLN A 73 11.83 -5.13 10.57
N TRP A 74 10.89 -6.02 10.29
CA TRP A 74 9.92 -5.83 9.22
C TRP A 74 8.50 -6.15 9.69
N ILE A 75 7.55 -5.46 9.08
CA ILE A 75 6.12 -5.77 9.11
C ILE A 75 5.64 -5.81 7.65
N GLN A 76 4.83 -6.81 7.33
CA GLN A 76 4.28 -7.07 6.00
C GLN A 76 2.76 -7.16 6.11
N VAL A 77 2.06 -6.55 5.15
CA VAL A 77 0.60 -6.65 5.03
C VAL A 77 0.26 -7.36 3.73
N ASP A 78 -0.50 -8.45 3.83
CA ASP A 78 -1.04 -9.14 2.66
C ASP A 78 -2.35 -8.46 2.21
N LEU A 79 -2.30 -7.77 1.06
CA LEU A 79 -3.46 -7.09 0.48
C LEU A 79 -4.51 -8.07 -0.11
N GLY A 80 -4.21 -9.37 -0.14
CA GLY A 80 -5.05 -10.48 -0.61
C GLY A 80 -5.06 -10.66 -2.11
N THR A 81 -4.90 -9.58 -2.88
CA THR A 81 -4.72 -9.60 -4.34
C THR A 81 -3.70 -8.55 -4.75
N SER A 82 -3.04 -8.72 -5.90
CA SER A 82 -2.20 -7.66 -6.45
C SER A 82 -3.05 -6.41 -6.73
N ARG A 83 -2.60 -5.26 -6.23
CA ARG A 83 -3.30 -3.96 -6.34
C ARG A 83 -2.29 -2.85 -6.60
N PRO A 84 -2.62 -1.85 -7.43
CA PRO A 84 -1.80 -0.65 -7.53
C PRO A 84 -1.80 0.10 -6.20
N VAL A 85 -0.61 0.44 -5.71
CA VAL A 85 -0.40 1.24 -4.49
C VAL A 85 0.26 2.56 -4.89
N ARG A 86 -0.31 3.68 -4.45
CA ARG A 86 0.21 5.03 -4.75
C ARG A 86 0.73 5.79 -3.54
N ARG A 87 0.37 5.33 -2.34
CA ARG A 87 0.65 6.02 -1.08
C ARG A 87 0.71 4.99 0.04
N LEU A 88 1.77 5.06 0.82
CA LEU A 88 1.90 4.41 2.11
C LEU A 88 1.85 5.50 3.18
N VAL A 89 1.05 5.30 4.22
CA VAL A 89 1.04 6.15 5.41
C VAL A 89 1.52 5.28 6.56
N LEU A 90 2.58 5.71 7.23
CA LEU A 90 3.03 5.16 8.49
C LEU A 90 2.90 6.27 9.52
N SER A 91 2.32 5.96 10.67
CA SER A 91 2.12 6.91 11.77
C SER A 91 2.42 6.22 13.09
N LEU A 92 2.64 7.03 14.11
CA LEU A 92 2.75 6.57 15.49
C LEU A 92 1.48 6.96 16.24
N PRO A 93 1.16 6.31 17.37
CA PRO A 93 0.02 6.72 18.17
C PRO A 93 0.10 8.21 18.54
N PRO A 94 -1.03 8.93 18.54
CA PRO A 94 -1.06 10.39 18.70
C PRO A 94 -0.84 10.86 20.15
N ASP A 95 -0.53 9.94 21.08
CA ASP A 95 -0.25 10.26 22.47
C ASP A 95 1.10 10.98 22.58
N ALA A 96 1.18 12.02 23.42
CA ALA A 96 2.39 12.80 23.65
C ALA A 96 3.56 11.96 24.22
N ALA A 97 3.27 10.79 24.79
CA ALA A 97 4.29 9.81 25.18
C ALA A 97 5.14 9.34 23.98
N TRP A 98 4.62 9.41 22.76
CA TRP A 98 5.37 9.13 21.54
C TRP A 98 6.13 10.38 21.08
N ALA A 99 7.42 10.41 21.38
CA ALA A 99 8.29 11.51 20.99
C ALA A 99 8.53 11.54 19.47
N LYS A 100 8.72 12.74 18.94
CA LYS A 100 9.21 12.96 17.58
C LYS A 100 10.54 12.23 17.35
N ARG A 101 10.66 11.52 16.23
CA ARG A 101 11.88 10.77 15.88
C ARG A 101 12.05 10.57 14.39
N THR A 102 13.27 10.26 13.98
CA THR A 102 13.57 9.82 12.62
C THR A 102 13.86 8.32 12.64
N GLN A 103 13.21 7.55 11.77
CA GLN A 103 13.53 6.14 11.55
C GLN A 103 13.89 5.91 10.08
N THR A 104 14.90 5.09 9.81
CA THR A 104 15.24 4.68 8.45
C THR A 104 14.26 3.60 8.00
N VAL A 105 13.51 3.87 6.93
CA VAL A 105 12.50 2.95 6.40
C VAL A 105 12.78 2.68 4.92
N GLU A 106 12.77 1.41 4.56
CA GLU A 106 12.65 0.92 3.18
C GLU A 106 11.23 0.41 2.96
N VAL A 107 10.68 0.61 1.77
CA VAL A 107 9.37 0.05 1.39
C VAL A 107 9.59 -0.94 0.27
N LEU A 108 9.17 -2.19 0.50
CA LEU A 108 9.21 -3.26 -0.47
C LEU A 108 7.78 -3.62 -0.92
N GLY A 109 7.66 -4.15 -2.14
CA GLY A 109 6.42 -4.67 -2.70
C GLY A 109 6.63 -6.04 -3.32
N SER A 110 5.58 -6.87 -3.32
CA SER A 110 5.60 -8.18 -3.94
C SER A 110 4.22 -8.52 -4.51
N ALA A 111 4.19 -9.25 -5.63
CA ALA A 111 2.97 -9.78 -6.22
C ALA A 111 2.71 -11.26 -5.83
N ASP A 112 3.69 -11.94 -5.24
CA ASP A 112 3.65 -13.37 -4.90
C ASP A 112 3.90 -13.65 -3.41
N GLY A 113 4.19 -12.62 -2.62
CA GLY A 113 4.48 -12.71 -1.19
C GLY A 113 5.84 -13.31 -0.84
N SER A 114 6.70 -13.60 -1.83
CA SER A 114 8.00 -14.26 -1.63
C SER A 114 9.16 -13.48 -2.28
N ALA A 115 8.99 -12.97 -3.49
CA ALA A 115 9.96 -12.12 -4.17
C ALA A 115 9.58 -10.64 -3.98
N PHE A 116 10.45 -9.90 -3.30
CA PHE A 116 10.23 -8.48 -2.99
C PHE A 116 11.12 -7.57 -3.83
N THR A 117 10.57 -6.45 -4.27
CA THR A 117 11.28 -5.38 -4.97
C THR A 117 11.15 -4.07 -4.21
N SER A 118 12.19 -3.22 -4.28
CA SER A 118 12.20 -1.92 -3.59
C SER A 118 11.29 -0.93 -4.31
N LEU A 119 10.27 -0.44 -3.60
CA LEU A 119 9.35 0.62 -4.03
C LEU A 119 9.83 2.00 -3.55
N SER A 120 10.48 2.03 -2.39
CA SER A 120 11.21 3.19 -1.86
C SER A 120 12.46 2.69 -1.19
N ALA A 121 13.62 3.14 -1.68
CA ALA A 121 14.92 2.87 -1.06
C ALA A 121 14.96 3.30 0.42
N PRO A 122 15.88 2.73 1.23
CA PRO A 122 16.07 3.11 2.61
C PRO A 122 16.30 4.62 2.77
N ALA A 123 15.44 5.29 3.54
CA ALA A 123 15.55 6.72 3.81
C ALA A 123 15.06 7.07 5.22
N GLY A 124 15.64 8.12 5.81
CA GLY A 124 15.17 8.67 7.08
C GLY A 124 13.78 9.29 6.91
N ARG A 125 12.80 8.80 7.69
CA ARG A 125 11.43 9.32 7.77
C ARG A 125 11.22 9.93 9.14
N VAL A 126 10.73 11.16 9.17
CA VAL A 126 10.37 11.84 10.41
C VAL A 126 8.96 11.43 10.79
N PHE A 127 8.79 11.01 12.03
CA PHE A 127 7.52 10.77 12.68
C PHE A 127 7.36 11.79 13.81
N ASP A 128 6.30 12.58 13.75
CA ASP A 128 5.96 13.66 14.66
C ASP A 128 4.47 13.54 15.02
N PRO A 129 4.11 12.79 16.09
CA PRO A 129 2.71 12.51 16.44
C PRO A 129 1.86 13.75 16.67
N ALA A 130 2.49 14.89 17.02
CA ALA A 130 1.82 16.17 17.16
C ALA A 130 1.36 16.79 15.82
N LYS A 131 1.87 16.28 14.68
CA LYS A 131 1.57 16.74 13.32
C LYS A 131 0.99 15.67 12.42
N ASP A 132 1.30 14.41 12.70
CA ASP A 132 0.98 13.26 11.85
C ASP A 132 -0.34 12.59 12.24
N ALA A 133 -1.21 13.26 13.00
CA ALA A 133 -2.55 12.77 13.32
C ALA A 133 -3.34 12.54 12.01
N ASN A 134 -3.60 11.27 11.72
CA ASN A 134 -4.23 10.77 10.50
C ASN A 134 -5.76 10.88 10.57
#